data_AF-A0A4Q4XNM2-F1
#
_entry.id   AF-A0A4Q4XNM2-F1
#
_cell.length_a   1.000
_cell.length_b   1.000
_cell.length_c   1.000
_cell.angle_alpha   90.00
_cell.angle_beta   90.00
_cell.angle_gamma   90.00
#
_symmetry.space_group_name_H-M   'P 1'
#
loop_
_entity.id
_entity.type
_entity.pdbx_description
1 polymer ?
#
loop_
_entity_poly.entity_id
_entity_poly.type
_entity_poly.pdbx_seq_one_letter_code
_entity_poly.pdbx_strand_id
1 'polypeptide(L)'
;MDKFPTEYFLGTAVRLLENVKYRDSNYTREERVENLRYAYNKAAAHFAQERQQQILKVNPKRLEASLRTIVGMVVYSWAKVSKELMADLSIHYTYTLILDDSEGDPHPHMLTYFDDLQNGRQQKHPWWMLVNEHFPNVLRHFGPFCSLNLIRSTLDFFEGCWIEQYNFHGYPGSYDYPGFLRRMNGLGHCVGGSLWPKEQFDEKKYFLEITSAIAQMENWMVWVNDLMSFYKEFDDPRDQTSLVKNYVVSEGITLNQALEKLTQDTLQSSQQMMVVFSEKDSKIMETIECFMHGYITWHLCDNRYRLKEIYDSTKDIDSEDAIKFRKFYEQAAKVGAIEHTEWAYPSVMERLEHRKAEEQAASDEQAALANPEKVNPTVAQGVLV
;
A
#
# COMPACT_ATOMS: atom_id res chain seq x y z
N MET A 1 20.82 -17.77 -14.92
CA MET A 1 20.23 -16.51 -14.47
C MET A 1 21.32 -15.47 -14.59
N ASP A 2 21.00 -14.33 -15.20
CA ASP A 2 21.91 -13.20 -15.25
C ASP A 2 22.14 -12.67 -13.84
N LYS A 3 23.32 -12.12 -13.55
CA LYS A 3 23.63 -11.56 -12.24
C LYS A 3 22.87 -10.23 -12.07
N PHE A 4 22.31 -9.98 -10.88
CA PHE A 4 21.69 -8.67 -10.59
C PHE A 4 22.67 -7.53 -10.87
N PRO A 5 22.25 -6.46 -11.60
CA PRO A 5 23.13 -5.38 -12.00
C PRO A 5 23.38 -4.39 -10.84
N THR A 6 24.06 -4.85 -9.78
CA THR A 6 24.26 -4.11 -8.53
C THR A 6 24.83 -2.70 -8.72
N GLU A 7 25.92 -2.54 -9.47
CA GLU A 7 26.56 -1.23 -9.69
C GLU A 7 25.60 -0.23 -10.37
N TYR A 8 24.89 -0.68 -11.41
CA TYR A 8 23.94 0.14 -12.14
C TYR A 8 22.72 0.51 -11.26
N PHE A 9 22.21 -0.43 -10.48
CA PHE A 9 21.13 -0.17 -9.52
C PHE A 9 21.56 0.88 -8.50
N LEU A 10 22.76 0.77 -7.91
CA LEU A 10 23.27 1.72 -6.93
C LEU A 10 23.38 3.14 -7.52
N GLY A 11 24.00 3.29 -8.68
CA GLY A 11 24.14 4.60 -9.33
C GLY A 11 22.79 5.22 -9.70
N THR A 12 21.78 4.40 -9.99
CA THR A 12 20.41 4.88 -10.25
C THR A 12 19.69 5.28 -8.98
N ALA A 13 19.71 4.44 -7.94
CA ALA A 13 19.10 4.76 -6.65
C ALA A 13 19.70 6.03 -6.03
N VAL A 14 21.03 6.20 -6.10
CA VAL A 14 21.71 7.41 -5.63
C VAL A 14 21.26 8.64 -6.39
N ARG A 15 21.23 8.61 -7.74
CA ARG A 15 20.76 9.75 -8.54
C ARG A 15 19.30 10.12 -8.26
N LEU A 16 18.43 9.14 -8.03
CA LEU A 16 17.04 9.38 -7.62
C LEU A 16 17.01 10.15 -6.29
N LEU A 17 17.74 9.65 -5.28
CA LEU A 17 17.79 10.24 -3.94
C LEU A 17 18.36 11.65 -3.96
N GLU A 18 19.40 11.91 -4.75
CA GLU A 18 19.97 13.24 -4.95
C GLU A 18 19.00 14.19 -5.66
N ASN A 19 18.31 13.73 -6.72
CA ASN A 19 17.36 14.55 -7.49
C ASN A 19 16.18 15.05 -6.66
N VAL A 20 15.64 14.21 -5.77
CA VAL A 20 14.56 14.61 -4.86
C VAL A 20 15.08 15.27 -3.57
N LYS A 21 16.40 15.47 -3.46
CA LYS A 21 17.09 16.03 -2.29
C LYS A 21 16.68 15.30 -1.01
N TYR A 22 16.70 13.96 -1.07
CA TYR A 22 16.14 13.09 -0.05
C TYR A 22 16.66 13.42 1.35
N ARG A 23 15.71 13.72 2.26
CA ARG A 23 15.99 14.06 3.66
C ARG A 23 14.76 13.86 4.53
N ASP A 24 14.25 12.63 4.63
CA ASP A 24 13.02 12.37 5.41
C ASP A 24 13.15 12.91 6.83
N SER A 25 12.34 13.94 7.08
CA SER A 25 12.12 14.59 8.36
C SER A 25 10.63 14.73 8.63
N ASN A 26 9.81 13.84 8.06
CA ASN A 26 8.35 13.92 8.12
C ASN A 26 7.84 13.87 9.56
N TYR A 27 8.52 13.09 10.41
CA TYR A 27 8.17 12.86 11.80
C TYR A 27 9.40 12.65 12.66
N THR A 28 9.26 12.98 13.95
CA THR A 28 10.03 12.33 15.01
C THR A 28 9.71 10.83 15.06
N ARG A 29 10.56 10.04 15.72
CA ARG A 29 10.32 8.60 15.86
C ARG A 29 9.01 8.32 16.61
N GLU A 30 8.76 9.12 17.65
CA GLU A 30 7.60 9.00 18.54
C GLU A 30 6.28 9.27 17.78
N GLU A 31 6.23 10.36 17.00
CA GLU A 31 5.07 10.67 16.15
C GLU A 31 4.80 9.58 15.13
N ARG A 32 5.87 9.01 14.54
CA ARG A 32 5.75 7.93 13.56
C ARG A 32 5.18 6.66 14.21
N VAL A 33 5.68 6.26 15.38
CA VAL A 33 5.14 5.12 16.16
C VAL A 33 3.67 5.36 16.51
N GLU A 34 3.31 6.57 16.94
CA GLU A 34 1.94 6.92 17.29
C GLU A 34 0.99 6.81 16.09
N ASN A 35 1.40 7.35 14.93
CA ASN A 35 0.61 7.28 13.70
C ASN A 35 0.48 5.85 13.16
N LEU A 36 1.58 5.09 13.16
CA LEU A 36 1.60 3.67 12.80
C LEU A 36 0.63 2.87 13.65
N ARG A 37 0.72 3.03 14.98
CA ARG A 37 -0.14 2.31 15.93
C ARG A 37 -1.61 2.68 15.73
N TYR A 38 -1.91 3.95 15.51
CA TYR A 38 -3.28 4.41 15.28
C TYR A 38 -3.87 3.80 14.00
N ALA A 39 -3.18 3.95 12.87
CA ALA A 39 -3.65 3.45 11.58
C ALA A 39 -3.81 1.93 11.60
N TYR A 40 -2.81 1.23 12.15
CA TYR A 40 -2.86 -0.21 12.34
C TYR A 40 -4.03 -0.65 13.20
N ASN A 41 -4.24 -0.05 14.37
CA ASN A 41 -5.29 -0.50 15.28
C ASN A 41 -6.68 -0.40 14.67
N LYS A 42 -6.97 0.71 13.99
CA LYS A 42 -8.27 0.88 13.32
C LYS A 42 -8.43 -0.10 12.15
N ALA A 43 -7.40 -0.26 11.32
CA ALA A 43 -7.44 -1.19 10.20
C ALA A 43 -7.51 -2.67 10.64
N ALA A 44 -6.73 -3.06 11.65
CA ALA A 44 -6.77 -4.40 12.21
C ALA A 44 -8.12 -4.73 12.84
N ALA A 45 -8.74 -3.76 13.55
CA ALA A 45 -10.10 -3.92 14.05
C ALA A 45 -11.14 -4.06 12.93
N HIS A 46 -10.98 -3.29 11.85
CA HIS A 46 -11.82 -3.41 10.65
C HIS A 46 -11.73 -4.80 10.03
N PHE A 47 -10.52 -5.26 9.71
CA PHE A 47 -10.32 -6.57 9.10
C PHE A 47 -10.67 -7.74 10.03
N ALA A 48 -10.63 -7.55 11.35
CA ALA A 48 -11.07 -8.56 12.31
C ALA A 48 -12.60 -8.69 12.41
N GLN A 49 -13.41 -7.86 11.75
CA GLN A 49 -14.88 -8.02 11.77
C GLN A 49 -15.32 -9.32 11.08
N GLU A 50 -16.37 -9.96 11.61
CA GLU A 50 -16.86 -11.25 11.12
C GLU A 50 -17.15 -11.24 9.62
N ARG A 51 -17.89 -10.21 9.16
CA ARG A 51 -18.23 -10.02 7.75
C ARG A 51 -16.98 -9.96 6.85
N GLN A 52 -15.95 -9.25 7.29
CA GLN A 52 -14.70 -9.13 6.54
C GLN A 52 -13.99 -10.48 6.45
N GLN A 53 -13.90 -11.21 7.56
CA GLN A 53 -13.29 -12.54 7.59
C GLN A 53 -14.05 -13.58 6.75
N GLN A 54 -15.37 -13.50 6.68
CA GLN A 54 -16.18 -14.42 5.89
C GLN A 54 -16.05 -14.18 4.38
N ILE A 55 -16.01 -12.92 3.95
CA ILE A 55 -16.02 -12.55 2.54
C ILE A 55 -14.60 -12.51 1.96
N LEU A 56 -13.63 -12.01 2.74
CA LEU A 56 -12.25 -11.84 2.31
C LEU A 56 -11.47 -13.16 2.47
N LYS A 57 -11.35 -13.92 1.38
CA LYS A 57 -10.66 -15.22 1.36
C LYS A 57 -9.14 -15.07 1.31
N VAL A 58 -8.54 -14.60 2.40
CA VAL A 58 -7.09 -14.35 2.48
C VAL A 58 -6.48 -15.14 3.62
N ASN A 59 -5.28 -15.69 3.40
CA ASN A 59 -4.51 -16.30 4.47
C ASN A 59 -4.22 -15.26 5.58
N PRO A 60 -4.51 -15.54 6.86
CA PRO A 60 -4.34 -14.54 7.91
C PRO A 60 -2.92 -13.97 8.05
N LYS A 61 -1.88 -14.79 7.81
CA LYS A 61 -0.49 -14.31 7.84
C LYS A 61 -0.20 -13.33 6.70
N ARG A 62 -0.79 -13.56 5.52
CA ARG A 62 -0.66 -12.68 4.35
C ARG A 62 -1.44 -11.38 4.56
N LEU A 63 -2.65 -11.46 5.11
CA LEU A 63 -3.43 -10.27 5.50
C LEU A 63 -2.64 -9.41 6.49
N GLU A 64 -2.08 -10.02 7.53
CA GLU A 64 -1.27 -9.33 8.54
C GLU A 64 -0.01 -8.68 7.95
N ALA A 65 0.72 -9.40 7.08
CA ALA A 65 1.89 -8.85 6.39
C ALA A 65 1.52 -7.68 5.46
N SER A 66 0.47 -7.84 4.66
CA SER A 66 -0.03 -6.81 3.73
C SER A 66 -0.46 -5.56 4.49
N LEU A 67 -1.21 -5.74 5.59
CA LEU A 67 -1.65 -4.64 6.43
C LEU A 67 -0.48 -3.85 7.02
N ARG A 68 0.56 -4.54 7.52
CA ARG A 68 1.75 -3.87 8.06
C ARG A 68 2.48 -3.06 6.99
N THR A 69 2.69 -3.65 5.82
CA THR A 69 3.33 -2.97 4.69
C THR A 69 2.55 -1.73 4.26
N ILE A 70 1.22 -1.83 4.16
CA ILE A 70 0.38 -0.71 3.75
C ILE A 70 0.28 0.38 4.82
N VAL A 71 0.17 0.02 6.10
CA VAL A 71 0.20 1.02 7.19
C VAL A 71 1.53 1.78 7.17
N GLY A 72 2.65 1.08 6.93
CA GLY A 72 3.95 1.71 6.69
C GLY A 72 3.91 2.67 5.51
N MET A 73 3.47 2.21 4.34
CA MET A 73 3.36 3.05 3.13
C MET A 73 2.57 4.33 3.39
N VAL A 74 1.38 4.19 3.97
CA VAL A 74 0.45 5.32 4.16
C VAL A 74 1.01 6.30 5.20
N VAL A 75 1.41 5.81 6.37
CA VAL A 75 1.88 6.70 7.44
C VAL A 75 3.14 7.44 7.04
N TYR A 76 4.08 6.78 6.35
CA TYR A 76 5.33 7.43 5.98
C TYR A 76 5.12 8.49 4.90
N SER A 77 4.22 8.25 3.95
CA SER A 77 4.08 9.06 2.74
C SER A 77 2.96 10.13 2.85
N TRP A 78 1.83 9.85 3.51
CA TRP A 78 0.77 10.83 3.75
C TRP A 78 1.03 11.66 5.00
N ALA A 79 2.25 12.18 5.15
CA ALA A 79 2.73 12.72 6.42
C ALA A 79 1.93 13.94 6.95
N LYS A 80 1.18 14.61 6.07
CA LYS A 80 0.44 15.83 6.41
C LYS A 80 -1.03 15.60 6.71
N VAL A 81 -1.57 14.38 6.53
CA VAL A 81 -3.00 14.12 6.72
C VAL A 81 -3.36 13.76 8.16
N SER A 82 -4.65 13.72 8.48
CA SER A 82 -5.12 13.32 9.81
C SER A 82 -4.88 11.83 10.06
N LYS A 83 -4.75 11.43 11.34
CA LYS A 83 -4.64 10.02 11.73
C LYS A 83 -5.82 9.18 11.22
N GLU A 84 -7.04 9.75 11.25
CA GLU A 84 -8.25 9.12 10.70
C GLU A 84 -8.11 8.84 9.19
N LEU A 85 -7.63 9.81 8.40
CA LEU A 85 -7.42 9.59 6.97
C LEU A 85 -6.30 8.57 6.70
N MET A 86 -5.20 8.59 7.46
CA MET A 86 -4.17 7.55 7.35
C MET A 86 -4.75 6.15 7.57
N ALA A 87 -5.59 5.99 8.59
CA ALA A 87 -6.22 4.72 8.90
C ALA A 87 -7.20 4.26 7.80
N ASP A 88 -8.05 5.17 7.30
CA ASP A 88 -9.03 4.84 6.26
C ASP A 88 -8.35 4.51 4.91
N LEU A 89 -7.27 5.23 4.55
CA LEU A 89 -6.43 4.89 3.41
C LEU A 89 -5.69 3.57 3.61
N SER A 90 -5.23 3.27 4.83
CA SER A 90 -4.56 2.00 5.13
C SER A 90 -5.49 0.82 4.89
N ILE A 91 -6.77 0.93 5.25
CA ILE A 91 -7.78 -0.09 4.95
C ILE A 91 -7.95 -0.24 3.43
N HIS A 92 -8.15 0.87 2.72
CA HIS A 92 -8.38 0.85 1.27
C HIS A 92 -7.20 0.25 0.49
N TYR A 93 -5.97 0.70 0.76
CA TYR A 93 -4.79 0.16 0.09
C TYR A 93 -4.43 -1.26 0.53
N THR A 94 -4.90 -1.71 1.70
CA THR A 94 -4.78 -3.13 2.09
C THR A 94 -5.74 -3.99 1.27
N TYR A 95 -6.96 -3.51 0.99
CA TYR A 95 -7.85 -4.21 0.05
C TYR A 95 -7.23 -4.34 -1.35
N THR A 96 -6.64 -3.27 -1.88
CA THR A 96 -6.01 -3.32 -3.22
C THR A 96 -4.83 -4.30 -3.24
N LEU A 97 -3.92 -4.23 -2.25
CA LEU A 97 -2.79 -5.16 -2.15
C LEU A 97 -3.23 -6.62 -2.00
N ILE A 98 -4.37 -6.88 -1.37
CA ILE A 98 -4.93 -8.23 -1.28
C ILE A 98 -5.45 -8.75 -2.63
N LEU A 99 -6.02 -7.86 -3.45
CA LEU A 99 -6.55 -8.22 -4.76
C LEU A 99 -5.44 -8.47 -5.79
N ASP A 100 -4.37 -7.67 -5.75
CA ASP A 100 -3.10 -7.86 -6.49
C ASP A 100 -2.60 -9.31 -6.44
N ASP A 101 -2.92 -9.92 -5.30
CA ASP A 101 -2.42 -11.17 -4.81
C ASP A 101 -3.42 -12.34 -5.06
N SER A 102 -4.53 -12.07 -5.75
CA SER A 102 -5.65 -13.00 -5.98
C SER A 102 -5.60 -13.69 -7.35
N GLU A 103 -5.82 -15.01 -7.35
CA GLU A 103 -5.82 -15.84 -8.57
C GLU A 103 -7.23 -16.14 -9.10
N GLY A 104 -8.28 -15.63 -8.47
CA GLY A 104 -9.66 -15.96 -8.83
C GLY A 104 -10.16 -15.21 -10.06
N ASP A 105 -10.68 -15.91 -11.07
CA ASP A 105 -11.25 -15.32 -12.30
C ASP A 105 -12.43 -14.36 -11.97
N PRO A 106 -12.32 -13.06 -12.28
CA PRO A 106 -13.38 -12.08 -12.08
C PRO A 106 -14.60 -12.31 -12.99
N HIS A 107 -14.43 -12.94 -14.16
CA HIS A 107 -15.43 -12.94 -15.23
C HIS A 107 -16.84 -13.34 -14.76
N PRO A 108 -17.06 -14.44 -14.03
CA PRO A 108 -18.40 -14.86 -13.62
C PRO A 108 -19.11 -13.84 -12.71
N HIS A 109 -18.34 -13.09 -11.92
CA HIS A 109 -18.87 -12.10 -10.97
C HIS A 109 -19.12 -10.73 -11.62
N MET A 110 -18.53 -10.46 -12.79
CA MET A 110 -18.64 -9.18 -13.47
C MET A 110 -19.78 -9.12 -14.50
N LEU A 111 -20.42 -10.24 -14.82
CA LEU A 111 -21.51 -10.32 -15.82
C LEU A 111 -22.67 -9.35 -15.59
N THR A 112 -22.97 -9.01 -14.33
CA THR A 112 -24.06 -8.09 -13.96
C THR A 112 -23.57 -6.84 -13.25
N TYR A 113 -22.26 -6.55 -13.29
CA TYR A 113 -21.64 -5.47 -12.53
C TYR A 113 -22.37 -4.13 -12.70
N PHE A 114 -22.61 -3.73 -13.95
CA PHE A 114 -23.25 -2.45 -14.26
C PHE A 114 -24.72 -2.41 -13.85
N ASP A 115 -25.48 -3.47 -14.12
CA ASP A 115 -26.89 -3.54 -13.71
C ASP A 115 -27.02 -3.52 -12.19
N ASP A 116 -26.17 -4.24 -11.47
CA ASP A 116 -26.17 -4.26 -10.01
C ASP A 116 -25.79 -2.88 -9.45
N LEU A 117 -24.79 -2.22 -10.04
CA LEU A 117 -24.37 -0.86 -9.66
C LEU A 117 -25.51 0.15 -9.87
N GLN A 118 -26.08 0.20 -11.07
CA GLN A 118 -27.12 1.15 -11.45
C GLN A 118 -28.39 1.00 -10.61
N ASN A 119 -28.70 -0.23 -10.18
CA ASN A 119 -29.88 -0.52 -9.35
C ASN A 119 -29.57 -0.51 -7.84
N GLY A 120 -28.36 -0.14 -7.42
CA GLY A 120 -27.97 -0.12 -6.00
C GLY A 120 -27.97 -1.50 -5.32
N ARG A 121 -27.82 -2.58 -6.09
CA ARG A 121 -27.68 -3.93 -5.56
C ARG A 121 -26.23 -4.17 -5.15
N GLN A 122 -26.05 -5.03 -4.16
CA GLN A 122 -24.72 -5.47 -3.76
C GLN A 122 -24.01 -6.17 -4.93
N GLN A 123 -22.74 -5.84 -5.15
CA GLN A 123 -21.91 -6.44 -6.19
C GLN A 123 -21.70 -7.93 -5.93
N LYS A 124 -21.55 -8.73 -7.00
CA LYS A 124 -21.33 -10.18 -6.86
C LYS A 124 -19.90 -10.55 -6.51
N HIS A 125 -18.93 -9.73 -6.90
CA HIS A 125 -17.54 -9.99 -6.60
C HIS A 125 -17.27 -9.66 -5.11
N PRO A 126 -16.77 -10.61 -4.29
CA PRO A 126 -16.54 -10.43 -2.85
C PRO A 126 -15.74 -9.17 -2.51
N TRP A 127 -14.71 -8.87 -3.29
CA TRP A 127 -13.89 -7.68 -3.07
C TRP A 127 -14.68 -6.38 -3.29
N TRP A 128 -15.49 -6.30 -4.36
CA TRP A 128 -16.32 -5.12 -4.64
C TRP A 128 -17.39 -4.90 -3.57
N MET A 129 -17.91 -5.98 -2.96
CA MET A 129 -18.84 -5.87 -1.83
C MET A 129 -18.21 -5.09 -0.69
N LEU A 130 -17.00 -5.49 -0.28
CA LEU A 130 -16.33 -4.92 0.90
C LEU A 130 -15.77 -3.52 0.61
N VAL A 131 -15.15 -3.33 -0.55
CA VAL A 131 -14.55 -2.05 -0.93
C VAL A 131 -15.61 -0.97 -1.10
N ASN A 132 -16.71 -1.24 -1.81
CA ASN A 132 -17.78 -0.25 -1.99
C ASN A 132 -18.50 0.06 -0.68
N GLU A 133 -18.64 -0.91 0.22
CA GLU A 133 -19.19 -0.72 1.56
C GLU A 133 -18.28 0.16 2.44
N HIS A 134 -16.96 -0.01 2.35
CA HIS A 134 -15.99 0.79 3.10
C HIS A 134 -15.70 2.17 2.47
N PHE A 135 -15.81 2.31 1.15
CA PHE A 135 -15.36 3.49 0.40
C PHE A 135 -15.86 4.85 0.96
N PRO A 136 -17.11 4.98 1.42
CA PRO A 136 -17.56 6.23 2.03
C PRO A 136 -16.69 6.73 3.20
N ASN A 137 -16.05 5.84 3.97
CA ASN A 137 -15.12 6.20 5.04
C ASN A 137 -13.84 6.85 4.52
N VAL A 138 -13.45 6.57 3.27
CA VAL A 138 -12.33 7.21 2.57
C VAL A 138 -12.81 8.51 1.90
N LEU A 139 -13.89 8.44 1.12
CA LEU A 139 -14.36 9.58 0.30
C LEU A 139 -14.84 10.76 1.15
N ARG A 140 -15.28 10.52 2.40
CA ARG A 140 -15.67 11.61 3.32
C ARG A 140 -14.57 12.63 3.55
N HIS A 141 -13.29 12.28 3.35
CA HIS A 141 -12.14 13.15 3.54
C HIS A 141 -11.87 14.10 2.38
N PHE A 142 -12.52 13.91 1.23
CA PHE A 142 -12.19 14.59 -0.02
C PHE A 142 -13.34 15.41 -0.59
N GLY A 143 -13.00 16.33 -1.49
CA GLY A 143 -13.94 16.99 -2.38
C GLY A 143 -14.37 16.05 -3.52
N PRO A 144 -15.38 16.44 -4.32
CA PRO A 144 -15.92 15.61 -5.39
C PRO A 144 -14.89 15.26 -6.48
N PHE A 145 -13.97 16.15 -6.84
CA PHE A 145 -12.99 15.87 -7.90
C PHE A 145 -11.93 14.85 -7.46
N CYS A 146 -11.35 15.00 -6.28
CA CYS A 146 -10.44 14.00 -5.71
C CYS A 146 -11.17 12.67 -5.46
N SER A 147 -12.39 12.70 -4.94
CA SER A 147 -13.21 11.49 -4.75
C SER A 147 -13.42 10.71 -6.06
N LEU A 148 -13.70 11.41 -7.16
CA LEU A 148 -13.83 10.79 -8.48
C LEU A 148 -12.53 10.15 -8.95
N ASN A 149 -11.38 10.76 -8.69
CA ASN A 149 -10.07 10.17 -9.03
C ASN A 149 -9.80 8.87 -8.27
N LEU A 150 -10.13 8.81 -6.97
CA LEU A 150 -10.03 7.58 -6.18
C LEU A 150 -10.93 6.47 -6.74
N ILE A 151 -12.19 6.79 -7.05
CA ILE A 151 -13.15 5.83 -7.62
C ILE A 151 -12.64 5.27 -8.96
N ARG A 152 -12.27 6.14 -9.90
CA ARG A 152 -11.79 5.71 -11.23
C ARG A 152 -10.55 4.84 -11.11
N SER A 153 -9.56 5.30 -10.35
CA SER A 153 -8.30 4.58 -10.20
C SER A 153 -8.47 3.21 -9.52
N THR A 154 -9.46 3.07 -8.63
CA THR A 154 -9.79 1.77 -8.01
C THR A 154 -10.45 0.82 -9.00
N LEU A 155 -11.29 1.35 -9.90
CA LEU A 155 -11.88 0.58 -10.99
C LEU A 155 -10.81 0.14 -12.00
N ASP A 156 -9.93 1.06 -12.39
CA ASP A 156 -8.77 0.78 -13.26
C ASP A 156 -7.92 -0.34 -12.61
N PHE A 157 -7.61 -0.23 -11.33
CA PHE A 157 -6.84 -1.25 -10.60
C PHE A 157 -7.46 -2.64 -10.66
N PHE A 158 -8.78 -2.75 -10.51
CA PHE A 158 -9.47 -4.03 -10.62
C PHE A 158 -9.32 -4.64 -12.02
N GLU A 159 -9.42 -3.84 -13.08
CA GLU A 159 -9.16 -4.30 -14.45
C GLU A 159 -7.69 -4.70 -14.65
N GLY A 160 -6.76 -3.96 -14.03
CA GLY A 160 -5.32 -4.27 -14.04
C GLY A 160 -5.04 -5.66 -13.47
N CYS A 161 -5.53 -5.95 -12.25
CA CYS A 161 -5.39 -7.27 -11.64
C CYS A 161 -6.05 -8.37 -12.47
N TRP A 162 -7.17 -8.08 -13.15
CA TRP A 162 -7.80 -9.06 -14.05
C TRP A 162 -6.90 -9.38 -15.25
N ILE A 163 -6.27 -8.37 -15.87
CA ILE A 163 -5.33 -8.58 -16.98
C ILE A 163 -4.11 -9.38 -16.53
N GLU A 164 -3.58 -9.11 -15.33
CA GLU A 164 -2.39 -9.78 -14.79
C GLU A 164 -2.56 -11.28 -14.56
N GLN A 165 -3.80 -11.76 -14.35
CA GLN A 165 -4.07 -13.20 -14.24
C GLN A 165 -3.69 -14.01 -15.47
N TYR A 166 -3.57 -13.35 -16.63
CA TYR A 166 -3.16 -13.99 -17.88
C TYR A 166 -1.64 -14.10 -18.01
N ASN A 167 -0.86 -13.52 -17.08
CA ASN A 167 0.60 -13.48 -17.12
C ASN A 167 1.13 -13.03 -18.50
N PHE A 168 0.45 -12.06 -19.12
CA PHE A 168 0.72 -11.60 -20.48
C PHE A 168 1.59 -10.34 -20.46
N HIS A 169 2.74 -10.41 -21.14
CA HIS A 169 3.73 -9.34 -21.18
C HIS A 169 3.60 -8.38 -22.37
N GLY A 170 2.54 -8.55 -23.18
CA GLY A 170 2.36 -7.86 -24.45
C GLY A 170 2.92 -8.64 -25.63
N TYR A 171 2.38 -8.40 -26.83
CA TYR A 171 2.94 -8.96 -28.06
C TYR A 171 4.22 -8.21 -28.45
N PRO A 172 5.23 -8.87 -29.05
CA PRO A 172 6.37 -8.18 -29.62
C PRO A 172 5.94 -7.10 -30.62
N GLY A 173 6.43 -5.88 -30.45
CA GLY A 173 6.04 -4.68 -31.21
C GLY A 173 4.88 -3.88 -30.61
N SER A 174 4.28 -4.34 -29.50
CA SER A 174 3.18 -3.63 -28.80
C SER A 174 3.72 -2.59 -27.81
N TYR A 175 4.43 -1.58 -28.31
CA TYR A 175 5.17 -0.60 -27.50
C TYR A 175 4.33 0.14 -26.44
N ASP A 176 3.03 0.31 -26.66
CA ASP A 176 2.14 1.00 -25.71
C ASP A 176 1.65 0.11 -24.55
N TYR A 177 1.81 -1.22 -24.66
CA TYR A 177 1.27 -2.17 -23.69
C TYR A 177 1.88 -2.03 -22.29
N PRO A 178 3.22 -1.94 -22.11
CA PRO A 178 3.81 -1.85 -20.78
C PRO A 178 3.30 -0.64 -19.98
N GLY A 179 3.27 0.54 -20.61
CA GLY A 179 2.77 1.78 -19.96
C GLY A 179 1.25 1.82 -19.80
N PHE A 180 0.50 1.12 -20.65
CA PHE A 180 -0.95 0.92 -20.46
C PHE A 180 -1.22 0.08 -19.21
N LEU A 181 -0.64 -1.12 -19.11
CA LEU A 181 -0.89 -2.03 -17.99
C LEU A 181 -0.42 -1.40 -16.67
N ARG A 182 0.73 -0.72 -16.67
CA ARG A 182 1.27 -0.11 -15.46
C ARG A 182 0.39 1.02 -14.91
N ARG A 183 -0.28 1.79 -15.77
CA ARG A 183 -1.26 2.79 -15.31
C ARG A 183 -2.52 2.11 -14.75
N MET A 184 -2.94 1.02 -15.37
CA MET A 184 -4.11 0.25 -14.95
C MET A 184 -3.93 -0.31 -13.53
N ASN A 185 -2.81 -0.98 -13.24
CA ASN A 185 -2.53 -1.56 -11.92
C ASN A 185 -1.81 -0.59 -10.95
N GLY A 186 -1.49 0.62 -11.37
CA GLY A 186 -0.59 1.52 -10.64
C GLY A 186 -1.23 2.34 -9.52
N LEU A 187 -2.56 2.43 -9.45
CA LEU A 187 -3.29 3.29 -8.49
C LEU A 187 -2.86 4.77 -8.49
N GLY A 188 -2.24 5.26 -9.57
CA GLY A 188 -1.60 6.57 -9.60
C GLY A 188 -2.55 7.73 -9.31
N HIS A 189 -3.77 7.70 -9.89
CA HIS A 189 -4.79 8.70 -9.61
C HIS A 189 -5.41 8.58 -8.21
N CYS A 190 -5.48 7.37 -7.64
CA CYS A 190 -5.90 7.15 -6.26
C CYS A 190 -4.92 7.82 -5.31
N VAL A 191 -3.62 7.54 -5.50
CA VAL A 191 -2.53 8.08 -4.69
C VAL A 191 -2.45 9.60 -4.84
N GLY A 192 -2.35 10.08 -6.08
CA GLY A 192 -2.28 11.50 -6.38
C GLY A 192 -3.49 12.27 -5.87
N GLY A 193 -4.70 11.70 -5.96
CA GLY A 193 -5.93 12.33 -5.48
C GLY A 193 -6.08 12.30 -3.96
N SER A 194 -5.53 11.29 -3.28
CA SER A 194 -5.70 11.11 -1.84
C SER A 194 -4.75 11.97 -1.00
N LEU A 195 -3.86 12.75 -1.62
CA LEU A 195 -2.96 13.69 -0.94
C LEU A 195 -3.66 14.97 -0.45
N TRP A 196 -4.90 15.23 -0.90
CA TRP A 196 -5.55 16.54 -0.76
C TRP A 196 -6.85 16.50 0.06
N PRO A 197 -6.80 16.20 1.37
CA PRO A 197 -8.02 16.20 2.19
C PRO A 197 -8.66 17.59 2.21
N LYS A 198 -9.99 17.64 2.08
CA LYS A 198 -10.76 18.91 2.04
C LYS A 198 -10.69 19.71 3.34
N GLU A 199 -10.31 19.06 4.44
CA GLU A 199 -10.03 19.71 5.72
C GLU A 199 -8.80 20.64 5.63
N GLN A 200 -7.91 20.40 4.67
CA GLN A 200 -6.64 21.10 4.53
C GLN A 200 -6.51 21.86 3.22
N PHE A 201 -7.18 21.41 2.16
CA PHE A 201 -7.07 21.97 0.82
C PHE A 201 -8.46 22.27 0.26
N ASP A 202 -8.67 23.51 -0.17
CA ASP A 202 -9.84 23.86 -0.98
C ASP A 202 -9.59 23.37 -2.42
N GLU A 203 -10.29 22.30 -2.80
CA GLU A 203 -10.18 21.64 -4.10
C GLU A 203 -10.45 22.58 -5.27
N LYS A 204 -11.35 23.56 -5.11
CA LYS A 204 -11.66 24.53 -6.16
C LYS A 204 -10.55 25.57 -6.27
N LYS A 205 -10.00 26.03 -5.15
CA LYS A 205 -8.90 26.99 -5.11
C LYS A 205 -7.63 26.43 -5.73
N TYR A 206 -7.29 25.18 -5.42
CA TYR A 206 -6.04 24.52 -5.84
C TYR A 206 -6.24 23.55 -7.01
N PHE A 207 -7.31 23.69 -7.78
CA PHE A 207 -7.70 22.72 -8.80
C PHE A 207 -6.59 22.43 -9.83
N LEU A 208 -5.88 23.48 -10.27
CA LEU A 208 -4.83 23.34 -11.27
C LEU A 208 -3.59 22.63 -10.70
N GLU A 209 -3.20 22.97 -9.48
CA GLU A 209 -2.09 22.34 -8.76
C GLU A 209 -2.40 20.88 -8.45
N ILE A 210 -3.59 20.58 -7.92
CA ILE A 210 -4.04 19.22 -7.61
C ILE A 210 -4.08 18.38 -8.89
N THR A 211 -4.68 18.88 -9.97
CA THR A 211 -4.74 18.16 -11.25
C THR A 211 -3.33 17.89 -11.80
N SER A 212 -2.45 18.88 -11.75
CA SER A 212 -1.06 18.75 -12.21
C SER A 212 -0.27 17.76 -11.34
N ALA A 213 -0.54 17.75 -10.03
CA ALA A 213 0.11 16.83 -9.11
C ALA A 213 -0.36 15.40 -9.33
N ILE A 214 -1.66 15.18 -9.55
CA ILE A 214 -2.20 13.85 -9.93
C ILE A 214 -1.50 13.33 -11.19
N ALA A 215 -1.41 14.14 -12.24
CA ALA A 215 -0.81 13.73 -13.51
C ALA A 215 0.70 13.43 -13.41
N GLN A 216 1.46 14.20 -12.64
CA GLN A 216 2.90 13.94 -12.46
C GLN A 216 3.18 12.83 -11.44
N MET A 217 2.37 12.75 -10.38
CA MET A 217 2.57 11.78 -9.29
C MET A 217 2.19 10.36 -9.73
N GLU A 218 1.21 10.22 -10.64
CA GLU A 218 0.86 8.93 -11.25
C GLU A 218 2.12 8.21 -11.74
N ASN A 219 2.90 8.87 -12.60
CA ASN A 219 4.11 8.29 -13.18
C ASN A 219 5.25 8.20 -12.16
N TRP A 220 5.49 9.27 -11.38
CA TRP A 220 6.59 9.28 -10.43
C TRP A 220 6.49 8.13 -9.43
N MET A 221 5.32 7.92 -8.84
CA MET A 221 5.11 6.92 -7.80
C MET A 221 5.29 5.50 -8.34
N VAL A 222 4.69 5.18 -9.50
CA VAL A 222 4.76 3.83 -10.07
C VAL A 222 6.19 3.49 -10.51
N TRP A 223 6.91 4.44 -11.11
CA TRP A 223 8.28 4.23 -11.58
C TRP A 223 9.29 4.14 -10.43
N VAL A 224 9.12 4.93 -9.37
CA VAL A 224 9.93 4.78 -8.16
C VAL A 224 9.69 3.41 -7.53
N ASN A 225 8.43 2.94 -7.49
CA ASN A 225 8.13 1.60 -7.02
C ASN A 225 8.78 0.53 -7.89
N ASP A 226 8.63 0.58 -9.22
CA ASP A 226 9.25 -0.38 -10.15
C ASP A 226 10.78 -0.41 -10.00
N LEU A 227 11.41 0.75 -9.79
CA LEU A 227 12.86 0.84 -9.58
C LEU A 227 13.25 0.21 -8.25
N MET A 228 12.57 0.55 -7.16
CA MET A 228 12.90 0.06 -5.81
C MET A 228 12.50 -1.41 -5.62
N SER A 229 11.48 -1.90 -6.34
CA SER A 229 11.04 -3.29 -6.31
C SER A 229 11.83 -4.19 -7.25
N PHE A 230 12.54 -3.63 -8.24
CA PHE A 230 13.33 -4.38 -9.21
C PHE A 230 14.20 -5.47 -8.57
N TYR A 231 14.81 -5.19 -7.40
CA TYR A 231 15.61 -6.17 -6.69
C TYR A 231 14.82 -7.40 -6.20
N LYS A 232 13.65 -7.19 -5.56
CA LYS A 232 12.84 -8.32 -5.10
C LYS A 232 12.26 -9.12 -6.27
N GLU A 233 11.99 -8.45 -7.40
CA GLU A 233 11.33 -9.01 -8.59
C GLU A 233 12.28 -9.71 -9.56
N PHE A 234 13.58 -9.41 -9.45
CA PHE A 234 14.59 -9.87 -10.41
C PHE A 234 14.56 -11.38 -10.61
N ASP A 235 14.48 -12.13 -9.50
CA ASP A 235 14.44 -13.60 -9.50
C ASP A 235 13.09 -14.19 -9.03
N ASP A 236 12.06 -13.37 -8.80
CA ASP A 236 10.76 -13.88 -8.31
C ASP A 236 9.91 -14.44 -9.46
N PRO A 237 9.57 -15.75 -9.47
CA PRO A 237 8.73 -16.36 -10.51
C PRO A 237 7.28 -15.87 -10.53
N ARG A 238 6.80 -15.19 -9.48
CA ARG A 238 5.46 -14.61 -9.43
C ARG A 238 5.41 -13.22 -10.02
N ASP A 239 6.47 -12.43 -9.85
CA ASP A 239 6.56 -11.06 -10.34
C ASP A 239 7.13 -11.03 -11.77
N GLN A 240 6.52 -11.78 -12.69
CA GLN A 240 6.99 -11.87 -14.07
C GLN A 240 6.41 -10.74 -14.93
N THR A 241 5.16 -10.33 -14.75
CA THR A 241 4.53 -9.24 -15.51
C THR A 241 4.88 -7.82 -15.04
N SER A 242 6.11 -7.59 -14.56
CA SER A 242 6.56 -6.26 -14.14
C SER A 242 6.80 -5.33 -15.34
N LEU A 243 6.77 -4.01 -15.11
CA LEU A 243 6.99 -3.01 -16.17
C LEU A 243 8.28 -3.27 -16.97
N VAL A 244 9.37 -3.53 -16.25
CA VAL A 244 10.69 -3.77 -16.86
C VAL A 244 10.69 -5.03 -17.73
N LYS A 245 10.10 -6.13 -17.26
CA LYS A 245 9.99 -7.38 -18.03
C LYS A 245 9.04 -7.23 -19.22
N ASN A 246 7.99 -6.43 -19.09
CA ASN A 246 7.07 -6.13 -20.19
C ASN A 246 7.75 -5.29 -21.28
N TYR A 247 8.62 -4.34 -20.93
CA TYR A 247 9.45 -3.63 -21.92
C TYR A 247 10.34 -4.58 -22.71
N VAL A 248 10.99 -5.55 -22.05
CA VAL A 248 11.85 -6.54 -22.71
C VAL A 248 11.07 -7.31 -23.79
N VAL A 249 9.89 -7.82 -23.45
CA VAL A 249 9.07 -8.62 -24.37
C VAL A 249 8.41 -7.76 -25.45
N SER A 250 7.74 -6.68 -25.06
CA SER A 250 6.96 -5.85 -25.98
C SER A 250 7.83 -5.03 -26.91
N GLU A 251 8.97 -4.50 -26.43
CA GLU A 251 9.85 -3.66 -27.25
C GLU A 251 10.99 -4.44 -27.91
N GLY A 252 11.26 -5.68 -27.49
CA GLY A 252 12.36 -6.50 -28.01
C GLY A 252 13.74 -6.01 -27.58
N ILE A 253 13.83 -5.35 -26.43
CA ILE A 253 15.07 -4.78 -25.86
C ILE A 253 15.64 -5.66 -24.75
N THR A 254 16.92 -5.48 -24.42
CA THR A 254 17.56 -6.20 -23.30
C THR A 254 17.06 -5.70 -21.95
N LEU A 255 17.20 -6.52 -20.90
CA LEU A 255 16.83 -6.14 -19.53
C LEU A 255 17.55 -4.87 -19.07
N ASN A 256 18.82 -4.70 -19.44
CA ASN A 256 19.60 -3.50 -19.12
C ASN A 256 19.05 -2.25 -19.82
N GLN A 257 18.60 -2.37 -21.07
CA GLN A 257 17.96 -1.26 -21.79
C GLN A 257 16.60 -0.90 -21.20
N ALA A 258 15.81 -1.90 -20.78
CA ALA A 258 14.54 -1.68 -20.09
C ALA A 258 14.73 -0.98 -18.74
N LEU A 259 15.76 -1.39 -17.98
CA LEU A 259 16.12 -0.73 -16.73
C LEU A 259 16.64 0.69 -16.96
N GLU A 260 17.44 0.93 -18.00
CA GLU A 260 17.88 2.28 -18.39
C GLU A 260 16.71 3.18 -18.76
N LYS A 261 15.72 2.66 -19.49
CA LYS A 261 14.49 3.38 -19.80
C LYS A 261 13.75 3.80 -18.52
N LEU A 262 13.52 2.85 -17.61
CA LEU A 262 12.88 3.13 -16.32
C LEU A 262 13.66 4.19 -15.52
N THR A 263 14.99 4.08 -15.48
CA THR A 263 15.86 5.05 -14.81
C THR A 263 15.68 6.46 -15.37
N GLN A 264 15.73 6.62 -16.68
CA GLN A 264 15.60 7.92 -17.33
C GLN A 264 14.25 8.56 -17.03
N ASP A 265 13.17 7.78 -17.19
CA ASP A 265 11.79 8.21 -16.93
C ASP A 265 11.63 8.63 -15.45
N THR A 266 12.17 7.84 -14.51
CA THR A 266 12.13 8.13 -13.06
C THR A 266 12.88 9.40 -12.69
N LEU A 267 14.11 9.58 -13.20
CA LEU A 267 14.95 10.73 -12.89
C LEU A 267 14.37 12.02 -13.47
N GLN A 268 13.87 11.96 -14.71
CA GLN A 268 13.19 13.09 -15.34
C GLN A 268 11.92 13.45 -14.58
N SER A 269 11.09 12.48 -14.21
CA SER A 269 9.88 12.74 -13.41
C SER A 269 10.20 13.38 -12.07
N SER A 270 11.25 12.92 -11.40
CA SER A 270 11.70 13.48 -10.11
C SER A 270 12.14 14.93 -10.24
N GLN A 271 12.93 15.24 -11.26
CA GLN A 271 13.38 16.61 -11.53
C GLN A 271 12.21 17.53 -11.86
N GLN A 272 11.29 17.09 -12.72
CA GLN A 272 10.14 17.89 -13.13
C GLN A 272 9.18 18.16 -11.97
N MET A 273 8.98 17.18 -11.08
CA MET A 273 8.19 17.38 -9.86
C MET A 273 8.76 18.54 -9.02
N MET A 274 10.07 18.55 -8.79
CA MET A 274 10.71 19.61 -8.02
C MET A 274 10.61 20.97 -8.73
N VAL A 275 10.81 21.03 -10.05
CA VAL A 275 10.79 22.28 -10.82
C VAL A 275 9.39 22.89 -10.91
N VAL A 276 8.36 22.07 -11.16
CA VAL A 276 7.00 22.57 -11.38
C VAL A 276 6.38 23.10 -10.08
N PHE A 277 6.66 22.45 -8.96
CA PHE A 277 6.01 22.76 -7.68
C PHE A 277 6.82 23.68 -6.76
N SER A 278 8.11 23.91 -7.00
CA SER A 278 8.96 24.72 -6.10
C SER A 278 8.50 26.17 -5.90
N GLU A 279 7.82 26.75 -6.90
CA GLU A 279 7.30 28.13 -6.84
C GLU A 279 5.78 28.19 -6.63
N LYS A 280 5.14 27.04 -6.36
CA LYS A 280 3.70 26.97 -6.06
C LYS A 280 3.44 27.21 -4.57
N ASP A 281 2.17 27.13 -4.18
CA ASP A 281 1.77 27.25 -2.78
C ASP A 281 2.62 26.30 -1.90
N SER A 282 3.21 26.85 -0.84
CA SER A 282 4.20 26.12 -0.03
C SER A 282 3.61 24.86 0.59
N LYS A 283 2.30 24.84 0.89
CA LYS A 283 1.63 23.68 1.46
C LYS A 283 1.48 22.54 0.43
N ILE A 284 1.28 22.89 -0.84
CA ILE A 284 1.24 21.92 -1.95
C ILE A 284 2.62 21.28 -2.11
N MET A 285 3.67 22.11 -2.21
CA MET A 285 5.04 21.62 -2.37
C MET A 285 5.48 20.77 -1.16
N GLU A 286 5.18 21.22 0.06
CA GLU A 286 5.50 20.47 1.28
C GLU A 286 4.81 19.10 1.30
N THR A 287 3.55 19.00 0.87
CA THR A 287 2.83 17.72 0.79
C THR A 287 3.47 16.78 -0.22
N ILE A 288 3.86 17.29 -1.40
CA ILE A 288 4.53 16.53 -2.45
C ILE A 288 5.92 16.06 -1.98
N GLU A 289 6.72 16.95 -1.39
CA GLU A 289 8.05 16.62 -0.89
C GLU A 289 8.00 15.57 0.23
N CYS A 290 7.09 15.76 1.19
CA CYS A 290 6.86 14.78 2.25
C CYS A 290 6.41 13.42 1.71
N PHE A 291 5.55 13.40 0.69
CA PHE A 291 5.17 12.15 0.02
C PHE A 291 6.38 11.47 -0.62
N MET A 292 7.14 12.20 -1.43
CA MET A 292 8.29 11.61 -2.13
C MET A 292 9.32 11.04 -1.16
N HIS A 293 9.67 11.79 -0.11
CA HIS A 293 10.64 11.32 0.88
C HIS A 293 10.09 10.16 1.69
N GLY A 294 8.85 10.27 2.17
CA GLY A 294 8.20 9.21 2.93
C GLY A 294 8.07 7.89 2.15
N TYR A 295 7.71 7.98 0.87
CA TYR A 295 7.56 6.83 0.00
C TYR A 295 8.90 6.11 -0.24
N ILE A 296 9.97 6.88 -0.42
CA ILE A 296 11.34 6.35 -0.52
C ILE A 296 11.79 5.71 0.80
N THR A 297 11.58 6.38 1.93
CA THR A 297 11.92 5.83 3.25
C THR A 297 11.22 4.49 3.48
N TRP A 298 9.95 4.41 3.14
CA TRP A 298 9.19 3.17 3.24
C TRP A 298 9.81 2.05 2.41
N HIS A 299 10.21 2.28 1.15
CA HIS A 299 10.89 1.26 0.34
C HIS A 299 12.21 0.80 0.96
N LEU A 300 13.00 1.73 1.50
CA LEU A 300 14.30 1.44 2.12
C LEU A 300 14.16 0.68 3.44
N CYS A 301 13.03 0.82 4.15
CA CYS A 301 12.83 0.23 5.48
C CYS A 301 11.91 -1.00 5.51
N ASP A 302 10.98 -1.15 4.56
CA ASP A 302 10.05 -2.28 4.54
C ASP A 302 10.73 -3.55 4.03
N ASN A 303 10.64 -4.61 4.82
CA ASN A 303 11.27 -5.91 4.52
C ASN A 303 10.78 -6.53 3.21
N ARG A 304 9.59 -6.14 2.69
CA ARG A 304 9.07 -6.62 1.40
C ARG A 304 10.05 -6.37 0.24
N TYR A 305 10.75 -5.22 0.24
CA TYR A 305 11.63 -4.83 -0.86
C TYR A 305 13.05 -5.39 -0.77
N ARG A 306 13.40 -5.96 0.39
CA ARG A 306 14.69 -6.64 0.60
C ARG A 306 15.92 -5.77 0.31
N LEU A 307 15.79 -4.43 0.32
CA LEU A 307 16.90 -3.50 0.07
C LEU A 307 17.99 -3.55 1.14
N LYS A 308 17.69 -4.11 2.32
CA LYS A 308 18.68 -4.47 3.33
C LYS A 308 19.73 -5.44 2.80
N GLU A 309 19.35 -6.39 1.94
CA GLU A 309 20.27 -7.35 1.35
C GLU A 309 21.28 -6.64 0.44
N ILE A 310 20.83 -5.64 -0.33
CA ILE A 310 21.72 -4.77 -1.13
C ILE A 310 22.65 -3.99 -0.20
N TYR A 311 22.11 -3.32 0.81
CA TYR A 311 22.92 -2.59 1.79
C TYR A 311 24.03 -3.47 2.39
N ASP A 312 23.68 -4.67 2.87
CA ASP A 312 24.63 -5.61 3.47
C ASP A 312 25.69 -6.08 2.46
N SER A 313 25.27 -6.38 1.22
CA SER A 313 26.19 -6.84 0.15
C SER A 313 27.18 -5.78 -0.33
N THR A 314 26.91 -4.49 -0.06
CA THR A 314 27.75 -3.38 -0.53
C THR A 314 28.75 -2.89 0.51
N LYS A 315 28.76 -3.44 1.73
CA LYS A 315 29.63 -2.97 2.82
C LYS A 315 31.12 -2.98 2.49
N ASP A 316 31.56 -3.94 1.67
CA ASP A 316 32.95 -4.10 1.24
C ASP A 316 33.22 -3.45 -0.13
N ILE A 317 32.27 -2.68 -0.68
CA ILE A 317 32.40 -1.99 -1.96
C ILE A 317 32.68 -0.51 -1.73
N ASP A 318 33.84 -0.05 -2.23
CA ASP A 318 34.37 1.32 -2.06
C ASP A 318 34.06 2.28 -3.22
N SER A 319 33.16 1.91 -4.13
CA SER A 319 32.67 2.84 -5.17
C SER A 319 31.89 4.01 -4.54
N GLU A 320 31.93 5.18 -5.18
CA GLU A 320 31.20 6.38 -4.73
C GLU A 320 29.70 6.11 -4.52
N ASP A 321 29.05 5.44 -5.48
CA ASP A 321 27.61 5.13 -5.42
C ASP A 321 27.27 4.18 -4.27
N ALA A 322 28.08 3.14 -4.04
CA ALA A 322 27.88 2.24 -2.89
C ALA A 322 27.97 2.99 -1.56
N ILE A 323 28.96 3.89 -1.40
CA ILE A 323 29.13 4.70 -0.19
C ILE A 323 27.93 5.64 0.01
N LYS A 324 27.48 6.32 -1.05
CA LYS A 324 26.31 7.22 -1.00
C LYS A 324 25.02 6.47 -0.69
N PHE A 325 24.79 5.33 -1.34
CA PHE A 325 23.63 4.48 -1.08
C PHE A 325 23.57 4.04 0.38
N ARG A 326 24.69 3.56 0.95
CA ARG A 326 24.76 3.18 2.37
C ARG A 326 24.39 4.35 3.30
N LYS A 327 24.88 5.56 3.02
CA LYS A 327 24.53 6.76 3.80
C LYS A 327 23.03 7.07 3.74
N PHE A 328 22.43 7.03 2.56
CA PHE A 328 20.98 7.26 2.43
C PHE A 328 20.15 6.16 3.08
N TYR A 329 20.56 4.90 2.94
CA TYR A 329 19.92 3.77 3.61
C TYR A 329 19.96 3.92 5.14
N GLU A 330 21.12 4.27 5.71
CA GLU A 330 21.28 4.52 7.14
C GLU A 330 20.46 5.72 7.62
N GLN A 331 20.36 6.78 6.81
CA GLN A 331 19.49 7.92 7.08
C GLN A 331 18.02 7.53 7.13
N ALA A 332 17.55 6.73 6.16
CA ALA A 332 16.19 6.21 6.14
C ALA A 332 15.92 5.31 7.36
N ALA A 333 16.82 4.36 7.64
CA ALA A 333 16.69 3.45 8.76
C ALA A 333 16.66 4.17 10.12
N LYS A 334 17.41 5.27 10.27
CA LYS A 334 17.40 6.07 11.51
C LYS A 334 16.02 6.59 11.88
N VAL A 335 15.19 6.94 10.90
CA VAL A 335 13.84 7.50 11.13
C VAL A 335 12.73 6.49 10.88
N GLY A 336 13.00 5.44 10.10
CA GLY A 336 12.02 4.51 9.56
C GLY A 336 12.19 3.03 9.91
N ALA A 337 13.32 2.61 10.49
CA ALA A 337 13.44 1.24 11.00
C ALA A 337 12.76 1.15 12.38
N ILE A 338 11.45 0.86 12.37
CA ILE A 338 10.63 0.70 13.57
C ILE A 338 10.16 -0.75 13.65
N GLU A 339 10.42 -1.41 14.77
CA GLU A 339 10.02 -2.79 14.97
C GLU A 339 8.50 -2.93 15.02
N HIS A 340 7.96 -3.96 14.37
CA HIS A 340 6.50 -4.20 14.35
C HIS A 340 5.92 -4.37 15.76
N THR A 341 6.70 -4.87 16.71
CA THR A 341 6.30 -5.03 18.11
C THR A 341 5.99 -3.71 18.82
N GLU A 342 6.41 -2.57 18.26
CA GLU A 342 6.14 -1.24 18.82
C GLU A 342 4.79 -0.66 18.39
N TRP A 343 4.15 -1.20 17.34
CA TRP A 343 2.93 -0.57 16.79
C TRP A 343 1.90 -1.54 16.20
N ALA A 344 2.32 -2.70 15.70
CA ALA A 344 1.45 -3.67 15.03
C ALA A 344 0.91 -4.73 16.02
N TYR A 345 0.19 -4.27 17.05
CA TYR A 345 -0.42 -5.13 18.06
C TYR A 345 -1.70 -4.53 18.69
N PRO A 346 -2.66 -5.35 19.14
CA PRO A 346 -2.77 -6.79 18.87
C PRO A 346 -3.07 -7.05 17.39
N SER A 347 -2.57 -8.19 16.91
CA SER A 347 -2.73 -8.67 15.54
C SER A 347 -4.19 -8.91 15.16
N VAL A 348 -4.46 -8.97 13.85
CA VAL A 348 -5.80 -9.32 13.36
C VAL A 348 -6.23 -10.68 13.93
N MET A 349 -5.31 -11.65 14.00
CA MET A 349 -5.59 -12.97 14.56
C MET A 349 -5.87 -12.93 16.07
N GLU A 350 -5.04 -12.24 16.85
CA GLU A 350 -5.27 -12.10 18.30
C GLU A 350 -6.63 -11.45 18.60
N ARG A 351 -7.06 -10.48 17.78
CA ARG A 351 -8.39 -9.86 17.87
C ARG A 351 -9.52 -10.85 17.59
N LEU A 352 -9.33 -11.76 16.63
CA LEU A 352 -10.31 -12.80 16.32
C LEU A 352 -10.41 -13.84 17.43
N GLU A 353 -9.27 -14.25 17.99
CA GLU A 353 -9.21 -15.18 19.11
C GLU A 353 -9.88 -14.60 20.35
N HIS A 354 -9.62 -13.33 20.66
CA HIS A 354 -10.28 -12.63 21.78
C HIS A 354 -11.79 -12.59 21.62
N ARG A 355 -12.30 -12.24 20.43
CA ARG A 355 -13.74 -12.19 20.19
C ARG A 355 -14.40 -13.56 20.32
N LYS A 356 -13.79 -14.61 19.79
CA LYS A 356 -14.29 -15.99 19.94
C LYS A 356 -14.36 -16.40 21.41
N ALA A 357 -13.37 -16.01 22.21
CA ALA A 357 -13.38 -16.27 23.65
C ALA A 357 -14.50 -15.50 24.36
N GLU A 358 -14.76 -14.25 24.01
CA GLU A 358 -15.87 -13.44 24.54
C GLU A 358 -17.25 -14.03 24.16
N GLU A 359 -17.42 -14.45 22.90
CA GLU A 359 -18.65 -15.09 22.42
C GLU A 359 -18.90 -16.43 23.12
N GLN A 360 -17.87 -17.24 23.32
CA GLN A 360 -17.97 -18.49 24.06
C GLN A 360 -18.35 -18.25 25.52
N ALA A 361 -17.70 -17.29 26.19
CA ALA A 361 -18.01 -16.93 27.57
C ALA A 361 -19.47 -16.45 27.73
N ALA A 362 -19.95 -15.62 26.79
CA ALA A 362 -21.34 -15.16 26.79
C ALA A 362 -22.34 -16.30 26.54
N SER A 363 -22.01 -17.24 25.65
CA SER A 363 -22.82 -18.44 25.42
C SER A 363 -22.86 -19.35 26.65
N ASP A 364 -21.74 -19.54 27.35
CA ASP A 364 -21.64 -20.35 28.56
C ASP A 364 -22.43 -19.71 29.73
N GLU A 365 -22.40 -18.39 29.85
CA GLU A 365 -23.20 -17.64 30.83
C GLU A 365 -24.70 -17.75 30.54
N GLN A 366 -25.11 -17.63 29.27
CA GLN A 366 -26.51 -17.83 28.87
C GLN A 366 -26.98 -19.27 29.10
N ALA A 367 -26.12 -20.26 28.84
CA ALA A 367 -26.42 -21.67 29.10
C ALA A 367 -26.54 -21.97 30.61
N ALA A 368 -25.72 -21.32 31.44
CA ALA A 368 -25.80 -21.42 32.90
C ALA A 368 -27.08 -20.78 33.45
N LEU A 369 -27.52 -19.64 32.89
CA LEU A 369 -28.78 -18.98 33.25
C LEU A 369 -30.02 -19.76 32.79
N ALA A 370 -29.93 -20.48 31.67
CA ALA A 370 -31.02 -21.30 31.14
C ALA A 370 -31.20 -22.65 31.88
N ASN A 371 -30.25 -23.05 32.73
CA ASN A 371 -30.28 -24.34 33.44
C ASN A 371 -29.84 -24.21 34.92
N PRO A 372 -30.66 -23.57 35.79
CA PRO A 372 -30.30 -23.27 37.17
C PRO A 372 -30.14 -24.51 38.09
N GLU A 373 -30.58 -25.70 37.67
CA GLU A 373 -30.55 -26.92 38.51
C GLU A 373 -29.18 -27.62 38.63
N LYS A 374 -28.10 -27.04 38.09
CA LYS A 374 -26.72 -27.56 38.28
C LYS A 374 -25.86 -26.74 39.25
N VAL A 375 -26.44 -25.82 40.02
CA VAL A 375 -25.76 -25.24 41.20
C VAL A 375 -26.14 -26.07 42.41
N ASN A 376 -25.31 -27.05 42.77
CA ASN A 376 -25.47 -27.91 43.94
C ASN A 376 -25.74 -27.07 45.21
N PRO A 377 -26.88 -27.26 45.90
CA PRO A 377 -27.01 -26.89 47.29
C PRO A 377 -26.30 -27.99 48.09
N THR A 378 -25.08 -27.74 48.55
CA THR A 378 -24.49 -28.63 49.57
C THR A 378 -25.24 -28.38 50.87
N VAL A 379 -26.19 -29.29 51.09
CA VAL A 379 -27.11 -29.39 52.22
C VAL A 379 -26.36 -29.33 53.55
N ALA A 380 -26.83 -28.43 54.40
CA ALA A 380 -26.67 -28.48 55.84
C ALA A 380 -27.38 -29.72 56.41
N GLN A 381 -26.65 -30.55 57.16
CA GLN A 381 -27.10 -31.50 58.21
C GLN A 381 -25.87 -32.39 58.52
N GLY A 382 -25.36 -32.58 59.73
CA GLY A 382 -25.69 -32.16 61.09
C GLY A 382 -24.85 -33.05 62.02
N VAL A 383 -24.37 -32.54 63.16
CA VAL A 383 -23.95 -33.40 64.28
C VAL A 383 -24.35 -32.71 65.59
N LEU A 384 -25.38 -33.27 66.21
CA LEU A 384 -25.63 -33.20 67.65
C LEU A 384 -24.62 -34.09 68.36
N VAL A 385 -23.89 -33.54 69.34
CA VAL A 385 -23.64 -34.12 70.67
C VAL A 385 -23.65 -32.98 71.67
#